data_AF-A0A1H6BQ07-F1
#
_entry.id   AF-A0A1H6BQ07-F1
#
_cell.length_a   1.000
_cell.length_b   1.000
_cell.length_c   1.000
_cell.angle_alpha   90.00
_cell.angle_beta   90.00
_cell.angle_gamma   90.00
#
_symmetry.space_group_name_H-M   'P 1'
#
loop_
_entity.id
_entity.type
_entity.pdbx_description
1 polymer ?
#
loop_
_entity_poly.entity_id
_entity_poly.type
_entity_poly.pdbx_seq_one_letter_code
_entity_poly.pdbx_strand_id
1 'polypeptide(L)'
;MTAITTDTDRVVQAAFARLARERSLTDLDRQIMNGFERLMLGQPEITDGTVTVTNICTEAGVSRASYYRSPVAAATKELLAAPAVARPEAEELRAEISRSKKADRELRSEKAADSRELTDTVNTYANHIQVLTLRNTELEEENRSLRERLERAACNVTPLNSR
;
A
#
# COMPACT_ATOMS: atom_id res chain seq x y z
N MET A 1 -10.39 18.67 5.90
CA MET A 1 -11.19 17.57 5.33
C MET A 1 -12.42 17.18 6.17
N THR A 2 -12.66 17.74 7.35
CA THR A 2 -13.84 17.40 8.20
C THR A 2 -15.11 18.19 7.88
N ALA A 3 -15.01 19.36 7.25
CA ALA A 3 -16.14 20.27 7.03
C ALA A 3 -17.12 19.83 5.93
N ILE A 4 -16.66 19.11 4.91
CA ILE A 4 -17.49 18.68 3.76
C ILE A 4 -18.40 17.51 4.15
N THR A 5 -17.90 16.59 4.98
CA THR A 5 -18.67 15.46 5.51
C THR A 5 -19.86 15.93 6.34
N THR A 6 -19.68 16.98 7.15
CA THR A 6 -20.75 17.55 7.99
C THR A 6 -21.89 18.19 7.20
N ASP A 7 -21.65 18.70 6.00
CA ASP A 7 -22.70 19.34 5.20
C ASP A 7 -23.59 18.30 4.50
N THR A 8 -22.96 17.24 3.96
CA THR A 8 -23.68 16.12 3.34
C THR A 8 -24.52 15.37 4.37
N ASP A 9 -23.97 15.15 5.57
CA ASP A 9 -24.65 14.52 6.70
C ASP A 9 -25.91 15.29 7.12
N ARG A 10 -25.81 16.63 7.22
CA ARG A 10 -26.96 17.49 7.56
C ARG A 10 -28.09 17.43 6.53
N VAL A 11 -27.75 17.38 5.24
CA VAL A 11 -28.76 17.29 4.16
C VAL A 11 -29.48 15.95 4.19
N VAL A 12 -28.74 14.85 4.37
CA VAL A 12 -29.31 13.50 4.45
C VAL A 12 -30.19 13.34 5.69
N GLN A 13 -29.68 13.74 6.87
CA GLN A 13 -30.44 13.69 8.12
C GLN A 13 -31.69 14.57 8.06
N ALA A 14 -31.63 15.76 7.45
CA ALA A 14 -32.79 16.63 7.30
C ALA A 14 -33.86 16.02 6.38
N ALA A 15 -33.46 15.38 5.28
CA ALA A 15 -34.37 14.70 4.37
C ALA A 15 -35.05 13.50 5.03
N PHE A 16 -34.30 12.68 5.77
CA PHE A 16 -34.87 11.55 6.51
C PHE A 16 -35.69 11.97 7.72
N ALA A 17 -35.32 13.05 8.42
CA ALA A 17 -36.14 13.64 9.47
C ALA A 17 -37.46 14.20 8.93
N ARG A 18 -37.47 14.76 7.71
CA ARG A 18 -38.71 15.15 7.01
C ARG A 18 -39.59 13.93 6.76
N LEU A 19 -39.02 12.87 6.20
CA LEU A 19 -39.73 11.61 5.92
C LEU A 19 -40.32 10.98 7.20
N ALA A 20 -39.56 11.00 8.30
CA ALA A 20 -39.98 10.48 9.60
C ALA A 20 -41.16 11.26 10.21
N ARG A 21 -41.30 12.56 9.91
CA ARG A 21 -42.43 13.38 10.35
C ARG A 21 -43.69 13.14 9.51
N GLU A 22 -43.52 12.86 8.21
CA GLU A 22 -44.62 12.69 7.27
C GLU A 22 -45.21 11.27 7.29
N ARG A 23 -44.43 10.26 7.70
CA ARG A 23 -44.86 8.86 7.70
C ARG A 23 -44.32 8.09 8.91
N SER A 24 -45.10 7.11 9.37
CA SER A 24 -44.62 6.12 10.34
C SER A 24 -43.59 5.20 9.66
N LEU A 25 -42.33 5.34 10.05
CA LEU A 25 -41.23 4.52 9.55
C LEU A 25 -41.20 3.17 10.24
N THR A 26 -41.08 2.11 9.44
CA THR A 26 -40.86 0.74 9.93
C THR A 26 -39.39 0.52 10.30
N ASP A 27 -39.09 -0.58 11.00
CA ASP A 27 -37.69 -0.95 11.29
C ASP A 27 -36.88 -1.21 10.02
N LEU A 28 -37.53 -1.72 8.98
CA LEU A 28 -36.94 -1.88 7.66
C LEU A 28 -36.50 -0.53 7.07
N ASP A 29 -37.32 0.49 7.22
CA ASP A 29 -37.02 1.83 6.71
C ASP A 29 -35.80 2.41 7.44
N ARG A 30 -35.69 2.18 8.76
CA ARG A 30 -34.50 2.56 9.56
C ARG A 30 -33.23 1.86 9.10
N GLN A 31 -33.31 0.57 8.78
CA GLN A 31 -32.16 -0.16 8.25
C GLN A 31 -31.69 0.40 6.90
N ILE A 32 -32.63 0.72 6.00
CA ILE A 32 -32.32 1.32 4.70
C ILE A 32 -31.68 2.71 4.87
N MET A 33 -32.21 3.55 5.76
CA MET A 33 -31.63 4.88 6.04
C MET A 33 -30.21 4.78 6.60
N ASN A 34 -29.97 3.90 7.57
CA ASN A 34 -28.64 3.70 8.15
C ASN A 34 -27.63 3.18 7.11
N GLY A 35 -28.03 2.22 6.28
CA GLY A 35 -27.18 1.71 5.19
C GLY A 35 -26.82 2.80 4.17
N PHE A 36 -27.80 3.66 3.83
CA PHE A 36 -27.58 4.79 2.94
C PHE A 36 -26.67 5.87 3.56
N GLU A 37 -26.88 6.23 4.83
CA GLU A 37 -26.04 7.20 5.55
C GLU A 37 -24.58 6.73 5.61
N ARG A 38 -24.34 5.46 5.97
CA ARG A 38 -22.97 4.91 6.00
C ARG A 38 -22.27 5.02 4.65
N LEU A 39 -22.98 4.71 3.56
CA LEU A 39 -22.43 4.86 2.21
C LEU A 39 -22.14 6.33 1.86
N MET A 40 -23.01 7.26 2.24
CA MET A 40 -22.79 8.69 2.02
C MET A 40 -21.63 9.26 2.84
N LEU A 41 -21.40 8.72 4.03
CA LEU A 41 -20.29 9.08 4.91
C LEU A 41 -18.96 8.39 4.50
N GLY A 42 -18.98 7.52 3.50
CA GLY A 42 -17.80 6.76 3.09
C GLY A 42 -17.35 5.72 4.11
N GLN A 43 -18.29 5.20 4.90
CA GLN A 43 -18.08 4.16 5.92
C GLN A 43 -18.79 2.85 5.53
N PRO A 44 -18.53 2.25 4.34
CA PRO A 44 -19.09 0.95 4.01
C PRO A 44 -18.51 -0.13 4.92
N GLU A 45 -19.35 -1.07 5.34
CA GLU A 45 -18.91 -2.22 6.14
C GLU A 45 -18.76 -3.49 5.29
N ILE A 46 -19.57 -3.61 4.23
CA ILE A 46 -19.70 -4.85 3.45
C ILE A 46 -19.28 -4.64 1.98
N THR A 47 -19.49 -3.44 1.44
CA THR A 47 -19.39 -3.13 0.00
C THR A 47 -18.19 -2.24 -0.34
N ASP A 48 -17.99 -1.97 -1.63
CA ASP A 48 -16.91 -1.14 -2.17
C ASP A 48 -17.09 0.38 -1.94
N GLY A 49 -18.13 0.77 -1.20
CA GLY A 49 -18.43 2.17 -0.88
C GLY A 49 -19.11 2.96 -2.00
N THR A 50 -19.41 2.32 -3.14
CA THR A 50 -20.16 3.00 -4.20
C THR A 50 -21.63 3.12 -3.82
N VAL A 51 -22.21 4.31 -3.98
CA VAL A 51 -23.62 4.56 -3.66
C VAL A 51 -24.49 4.03 -4.80
N THR A 52 -24.85 2.75 -4.72
CA THR A 52 -25.79 2.10 -5.65
C THR A 52 -26.94 1.47 -4.87
N VAL A 53 -28.11 1.31 -5.50
CA VAL A 53 -29.26 0.62 -4.86
C VAL A 53 -28.88 -0.77 -4.36
N THR A 54 -28.04 -1.48 -5.10
CA THR A 54 -27.49 -2.79 -4.71
C THR A 54 -26.75 -2.68 -3.40
N ASN A 55 -25.80 -1.75 -3.29
CA ASN A 55 -24.96 -1.62 -2.11
C ASN A 55 -25.77 -1.12 -0.91
N ILE A 56 -26.72 -0.21 -1.12
CA ILE A 56 -27.64 0.23 -0.06
C ILE A 56 -28.41 -0.98 0.50
N CYS A 57 -28.93 -1.85 -0.36
CA CYS A 57 -29.62 -3.06 0.06
C CYS A 57 -28.70 -4.03 0.83
N THR A 58 -27.48 -4.24 0.32
CA THR A 58 -26.48 -5.11 0.95
C THR A 58 -26.07 -4.58 2.33
N GLU A 59 -25.77 -3.29 2.43
CA GLU A 59 -25.41 -2.62 3.69
C GLU A 59 -26.57 -2.60 4.68
N ALA A 60 -27.81 -2.43 4.21
CA ALA A 60 -29.01 -2.45 5.06
C ALA A 60 -29.45 -3.86 5.46
N GLY A 61 -28.93 -4.92 4.83
CA GLY A 61 -29.41 -6.29 5.03
C GLY A 61 -30.82 -6.54 4.49
N VAL A 62 -31.26 -5.77 3.47
CA VAL A 62 -32.63 -5.77 2.95
C VAL A 62 -32.66 -6.23 1.50
N SER A 63 -33.71 -6.99 1.12
CA SER A 63 -33.90 -7.37 -0.29
C SER A 63 -34.26 -6.16 -1.17
N ARG A 64 -33.85 -6.17 -2.44
CA ARG A 64 -34.25 -5.12 -3.40
C ARG A 64 -35.77 -4.93 -3.50
N ALA A 65 -36.54 -6.03 -3.44
CA ALA A 65 -38.00 -5.96 -3.50
C ALA A 65 -38.58 -5.23 -2.28
N SER A 66 -38.02 -5.46 -1.09
CA SER A 66 -38.39 -4.76 0.13
C SER A 66 -37.98 -3.29 0.08
N TYR A 67 -36.79 -2.98 -0.45
CA TYR A 67 -36.33 -1.61 -0.66
C TYR A 67 -37.28 -0.82 -1.56
N TYR A 68 -37.65 -1.33 -2.75
CA TYR A 68 -38.53 -0.59 -3.67
C TYR A 68 -39.96 -0.39 -3.14
N ARG A 69 -40.39 -1.16 -2.14
CA ARG A 69 -41.69 -0.99 -1.45
C ARG A 69 -41.61 0.03 -0.31
N SER A 70 -40.40 0.37 0.14
CA SER A 70 -40.19 1.32 1.24
C SER A 70 -40.44 2.76 0.78
N PRO A 71 -41.07 3.61 1.62
CA PRO A 71 -41.14 5.04 1.38
C PRO A 71 -39.76 5.71 1.30
N VAL A 72 -38.72 5.11 1.89
CA VAL A 72 -37.34 5.61 1.87
C VAL A 72 -36.79 5.60 0.44
N ALA A 73 -37.17 4.64 -0.41
CA ALA A 73 -36.66 4.56 -1.78
C ALA A 73 -36.98 5.83 -2.61
N ALA A 74 -38.12 6.49 -2.34
CA ALA A 74 -38.46 7.75 -2.98
C ALA A 74 -37.57 8.91 -2.50
N ALA A 75 -37.32 9.00 -1.19
CA ALA A 75 -36.43 9.99 -0.60
C ALA A 75 -34.96 9.78 -1.04
N THR A 76 -34.50 8.53 -1.10
CA THR A 76 -33.17 8.17 -1.63
C THR A 76 -33.04 8.58 -3.09
N LYS A 77 -34.09 8.37 -3.90
CA LYS A 77 -34.10 8.80 -5.30
C LYS A 77 -34.06 10.33 -5.42
N GLU A 78 -34.77 11.06 -4.58
CA GLU A 78 -34.74 12.53 -4.52
C GLU A 78 -33.35 13.04 -4.14
N LEU A 79 -32.72 12.46 -3.11
CA LEU A 79 -31.36 12.78 -2.67
C LEU A 79 -30.29 12.48 -3.74
N LEU A 80 -30.43 11.38 -4.48
CA LEU A 80 -29.52 11.03 -5.58
C LEU A 80 -29.78 11.83 -6.85
N ALA A 81 -31.01 12.31 -7.07
CA ALA A 81 -31.39 13.12 -8.23
C ALA A 81 -31.16 14.61 -8.01
N ALA A 82 -31.04 15.06 -6.76
CA ALA A 82 -30.57 16.41 -6.45
C ALA A 82 -29.25 16.63 -7.20
N PRO A 83 -29.11 17.74 -7.97
CA PRO A 83 -27.87 18.00 -8.68
C PRO A 83 -26.76 17.97 -7.64
N ALA A 84 -25.88 16.98 -7.74
CA ALA A 84 -24.68 16.91 -6.94
C ALA A 84 -24.03 18.29 -7.12
N VAL A 85 -23.94 19.06 -6.04
CA VAL A 85 -23.15 20.30 -6.04
C VAL A 85 -21.85 19.91 -6.70
N ALA A 86 -21.59 20.46 -7.88
CA ALA A 86 -20.46 20.05 -8.70
C ALA A 86 -19.24 20.14 -7.78
N ARG A 87 -18.68 18.99 -7.38
CA ARG A 87 -17.52 18.95 -6.49
C ARG A 87 -16.42 19.72 -7.22
N PRO A 88 -16.02 20.91 -6.75
CA PRO A 88 -14.96 21.67 -7.41
C PRO A 88 -13.62 20.90 -7.38
N GLU A 89 -13.53 19.86 -6.55
CA GLU A 89 -12.30 19.13 -6.24
C GLU A 89 -12.07 17.89 -7.12
N ALA A 90 -13.00 17.48 -7.99
CA ALA A 90 -12.84 16.21 -8.73
C ALA A 90 -11.69 16.26 -9.75
N GLU A 91 -11.47 17.40 -10.40
CA GLU A 91 -10.34 17.60 -11.32
C GLU A 91 -9.03 17.79 -10.56
N GLU A 92 -9.05 18.53 -9.44
CA GLU A 92 -7.88 18.73 -8.58
C GLU A 92 -7.41 17.41 -7.96
N LEU A 93 -8.33 16.57 -7.48
CA LEU A 93 -8.02 15.24 -6.96
C LEU A 93 -7.49 14.31 -8.06
N ARG A 94 -8.00 14.39 -9.29
CA ARG A 94 -7.44 13.64 -10.43
C ARG A 94 -6.05 14.12 -10.79
N ALA A 95 -5.82 15.44 -10.76
CA ALA A 95 -4.50 16.02 -10.96
C ALA A 95 -3.54 15.55 -9.86
N GLU A 96 -3.96 15.53 -8.60
CA GLU A 96 -3.15 15.07 -7.48
C GLU A 96 -2.82 13.57 -7.57
N ILE A 97 -3.80 12.73 -7.92
CA ILE A 97 -3.57 11.30 -8.17
C ILE A 97 -2.55 11.12 -9.31
N SER A 98 -2.63 11.93 -10.37
CA SER A 98 -1.68 11.84 -11.48
C SER A 98 -0.27 12.30 -11.09
N ARG A 99 -0.15 13.36 -10.29
CA ARG A 99 1.11 13.83 -9.70
C ARG A 99 1.73 12.78 -8.80
N SER A 100 0.94 12.22 -7.87
CA SER A 100 1.37 11.17 -6.96
C SER A 100 1.82 9.92 -7.72
N LYS A 101 1.08 9.47 -8.74
CA LYS A 101 1.49 8.34 -9.59
C LYS A 101 2.79 8.60 -10.35
N LYS A 102 3.04 9.84 -10.75
CA LYS A 102 4.29 10.21 -11.42
C LYS A 102 5.47 10.14 -10.45
N ALA A 103 5.33 10.75 -9.27
CA ALA A 103 6.35 10.70 -8.22
C ALA A 103 6.66 9.25 -7.80
N ASP A 104 5.64 8.40 -7.66
CA ASP A 104 5.79 6.97 -7.36
C ASP A 104 6.63 6.23 -8.41
N ARG A 105 6.42 6.55 -9.70
CA ARG A 105 7.19 5.95 -10.80
C ARG A 105 8.64 6.41 -10.78
N GLU A 106 8.87 7.69 -10.54
CA GLU A 106 10.22 8.28 -10.43
C GLU A 106 10.98 7.62 -9.27
N LEU A 107 10.37 7.55 -8.08
CA LEU A 107 10.99 6.91 -6.90
C LEU A 107 11.27 5.42 -7.13
N ARG A 108 10.36 4.69 -7.80
CA ARG A 108 10.61 3.29 -8.16
C ARG A 108 11.76 3.15 -9.15
N SER A 109 11.90 4.07 -10.09
CA SER A 109 12.99 4.04 -11.07
C SER A 109 14.34 4.35 -10.44
N GLU A 110 14.41 5.33 -9.54
CA GLU A 110 15.60 5.69 -8.78
C GLU A 110 16.04 4.52 -7.89
N LYS A 111 15.12 3.97 -7.09
CA LYS A 111 15.42 2.80 -6.25
C LYS A 111 15.89 1.59 -7.07
N ALA A 112 15.34 1.40 -8.27
CA ALA A 112 15.78 0.32 -9.15
C ALA A 112 17.19 0.57 -9.72
N ALA A 113 17.56 1.82 -9.99
CA ALA A 113 18.92 2.19 -10.38
C ALA A 113 19.90 1.94 -9.23
N ASP A 114 19.59 2.44 -8.03
CA ASP A 114 20.43 2.25 -6.83
C ASP A 114 20.63 0.77 -6.51
N SER A 115 19.56 -0.04 -6.64
CA SER A 115 19.64 -1.48 -6.39
C SER A 115 20.57 -2.18 -7.39
N ARG A 116 20.61 -1.73 -8.65
CA ARG A 116 21.52 -2.27 -9.66
C ARG A 116 22.96 -1.88 -9.35
N GLU A 117 23.22 -0.61 -9.05
CA GLU A 117 24.56 -0.13 -8.70
C GLU A 117 25.12 -0.87 -7.46
N LEU A 118 24.29 -1.07 -6.45
CA LEU A 118 24.67 -1.80 -5.25
C LEU A 118 24.97 -3.28 -5.56
N THR A 119 24.17 -3.90 -6.43
CA THR A 119 24.39 -5.28 -6.88
C THR A 119 25.70 -5.41 -7.66
N ASP A 120 25.99 -4.46 -8.56
CA ASP A 120 27.22 -4.45 -9.34
C ASP A 120 28.46 -4.25 -8.45
N THR A 121 28.33 -3.39 -7.43
CA THR A 121 29.38 -3.18 -6.41
C THR A 121 29.65 -4.46 -5.62
N VAL A 122 28.59 -5.14 -5.16
CA VAL A 122 28.71 -6.42 -4.44
C VAL A 122 29.37 -7.48 -5.31
N ASN A 123 28.98 -7.58 -6.59
CA ASN A 123 29.60 -8.52 -7.53
C ASN A 123 31.09 -8.22 -7.74
N THR A 124 31.45 -6.94 -7.85
CA THR A 124 32.85 -6.51 -7.97
C THR A 124 33.67 -6.90 -6.74
N TYR A 125 33.15 -6.64 -5.54
CA TYR A 125 33.82 -7.04 -4.31
C TYR A 125 33.90 -8.55 -4.13
N ALA A 126 32.86 -9.30 -4.51
CA ALA A 126 32.90 -10.76 -4.50
C ALA A 126 34.03 -11.29 -5.40
N ASN A 127 34.19 -10.72 -6.61
CA ASN A 127 35.28 -11.07 -7.52
C ASN A 127 36.66 -10.73 -6.91
N HIS A 128 36.80 -9.55 -6.30
CA HIS A 128 38.05 -9.17 -5.63
C HIS A 128 38.41 -10.12 -4.48
N ILE A 129 37.41 -10.51 -3.67
CA ILE A 129 37.60 -11.49 -2.58
C ILE A 129 38.08 -12.83 -3.14
N GLN A 130 37.47 -13.32 -4.23
CA GLN A 130 37.89 -14.57 -4.86
C GLN A 130 39.34 -14.53 -5.34
N VAL A 131 39.73 -13.46 -6.04
CA VAL A 131 41.11 -13.27 -6.52
C VAL A 131 42.10 -13.20 -5.36
N LEU A 132 41.80 -12.42 -4.32
CA LEU A 132 42.66 -12.31 -3.14
C LEU A 132 42.77 -13.62 -2.37
N THR A 133 41.68 -14.39 -2.31
CA THR A 133 41.68 -15.71 -1.66
C THR A 133 42.61 -16.66 -2.39
N LEU A 134 42.53 -16.72 -3.72
CA LEU A 134 43.43 -17.55 -4.53
C LEU A 134 44.90 -17.13 -4.34
N ARG A 135 45.17 -15.81 -4.36
CA ARG A 135 46.54 -15.32 -4.19
C ARG A 135 47.11 -15.63 -2.80
N ASN A 136 46.28 -15.54 -1.76
CA ASN A 136 46.68 -15.93 -0.41
C ASN A 136 47.03 -17.42 -0.34
N THR A 137 46.22 -18.30 -0.96
CA THR A 137 46.52 -19.73 -0.98
C THR A 137 47.84 -20.04 -1.68
N GLU A 138 48.12 -19.39 -2.82
CA GLU A 138 49.41 -19.52 -3.51
C GLU A 138 50.59 -19.08 -2.62
N LEU A 139 50.46 -17.93 -1.96
CA LEU A 139 51.51 -17.42 -1.07
C LEU A 139 51.74 -18.30 0.16
N GLU A 140 50.69 -18.92 0.68
CA GLU A 140 50.79 -19.87 1.79
C GLU A 140 51.53 -21.15 1.37
N GLU A 141 51.25 -21.66 0.17
CA GLU A 141 51.95 -22.81 -0.40
C GLU A 141 53.43 -22.51 -0.68
N GLU A 142 53.73 -21.34 -1.28
CA GLU A 142 55.09 -20.87 -1.50
C GLU A 142 55.86 -20.75 -0.18
N ASN A 143 55.27 -20.13 0.84
CA ASN A 143 55.87 -20.00 2.16
C ASN A 143 56.14 -21.36 2.80
N ARG A 144 55.21 -22.31 2.69
CA ARG A 144 55.39 -23.67 3.20
C ARG A 144 56.58 -24.35 2.54
N SER A 145 56.65 -24.31 1.21
CA SER A 145 57.76 -24.87 0.44
C SER A 145 59.11 -24.25 0.82
N LEU A 146 59.16 -22.93 1.00
CA LEU A 146 60.38 -22.23 1.43
C LEU A 146 60.80 -22.63 2.85
N ARG A 147 59.86 -22.74 3.79
CA ARG A 147 60.14 -23.21 5.16
C ARG A 147 60.69 -24.63 5.17
N GLU A 148 60.08 -25.55 4.42
CA GLU A 148 60.59 -26.92 4.30
C GLU A 148 62.00 -26.96 3.70
N ARG A 149 62.29 -26.12 2.71
CA ARG A 149 63.64 -26.02 2.12
C ARG A 149 64.66 -25.50 3.13
N LEU A 150 64.29 -24.51 3.94
CA LEU A 150 65.15 -23.97 4.99
C LEU A 150 65.41 -25.01 6.08
N GLU A 151 64.40 -25.77 6.50
CA GLU A 151 64.57 -26.86 7.48
C GLU A 151 65.51 -27.95 6.94
N ARG A 152 65.32 -28.40 5.70
CA ARG A 152 66.23 -29.37 5.05
C ARG A 152 67.65 -28.82 4.96
N ALA A 153 67.81 -27.53 4.63
CA ALA A 153 69.12 -26.90 4.59
C ALA A 153 69.75 -26.81 5.98
N ALA A 154 68.98 -26.47 7.02
CA ALA A 154 69.44 -26.40 8.39
C ALA A 154 69.91 -27.77 8.92
N CYS A 155 69.22 -28.87 8.57
CA CYS A 155 69.67 -30.23 8.89
C CYS A 155 70.99 -30.62 8.19
N ASN A 156 71.30 -30.00 7.05
CA ASN A 156 72.54 -30.24 6.30
C ASN A 156 73.71 -29.33 6.75
N VAL A 157 73.47 -28.37 7.64
CA VAL A 157 74.51 -27.52 8.21
C VAL A 157 74.97 -28.12 9.54
N THR A 158 76.12 -28.80 9.52
CA THR A 158 76.80 -29.23 10.75
C THR A 158 77.31 -27.99 11.49
N PRO A 159 76.91 -27.74 12.75
CA PRO A 159 77.47 -26.63 13.49
C PRO A 159 78.97 -26.89 13.70
N LEU A 160 79.81 -25.98 13.19
CA LEU A 160 81.24 -25.94 13.54
C LEU A 160 81.33 -25.61 15.02
N ASN A 161 81.56 -26.65 15.83
CA ASN A 161 81.72 -26.55 17.26
C ASN A 161 82.94 -25.63 17.54
N SER A 162 82.68 -24.40 17.99
CA SER A 162 83.71 -23.45 18.39
C SER A 162 84.30 -23.90 19.72
N ARG A 163 85.54 -24.42 19.65
CA ARG A 163 86.40 -24.69 20.81
C ARG A 163 86.67 -23.44 21.64
#